data_AF-A0AA42BN02-F1
#
_entry.id   AF-A0AA42BN02-F1
#
_cell.length_a   1.000
_cell.length_b   1.000
_cell.length_c   1.000
_cell.angle_alpha   90.00
_cell.angle_beta   90.00
_cell.angle_gamma   90.00
#
_symmetry.space_group_name_H-M   'P 1'
#
loop_
_entity.id
_entity.type
_entity.pdbx_description
1 polymer ?
#
loop_
_entity_poly.entity_id
_entity_poly.type
_entity_poly.pdbx_seq_one_letter_code
_entity_poly.pdbx_strand_id
1 'polypeptide(L)'
;MIDGFRPETYVPGTLEKCKPLRRKDAGELLGLRSNMTIDELHSFLSSTFDLVTDPVERGSAHTYFLGNVVWHPSATTRILHVGCGVNNQVSHIKLCVSSDNNNSVFVRLPVTWPELEQIVANEISLQAGNRLLST
;
A
#
# COMPACT_ATOMS: atom_id res chain seq x y z
N MET A 1 -56.85 40.64 1.14
CA MET A 1 -55.57 39.91 1.30
C MET A 1 -55.46 39.00 0.08
N ILE A 2 -55.01 39.52 -1.07
CA ILE A 2 -53.63 39.43 -1.64
C ILE A 2 -53.13 37.98 -1.66
N ASP A 3 -52.61 37.38 -2.71
CA ASP A 3 -52.23 37.79 -4.07
C ASP A 3 -52.21 36.53 -4.96
N GLY A 4 -52.23 36.69 -6.28
CA GLY A 4 -52.31 35.59 -7.23
C GLY A 4 -51.04 34.73 -7.29
N PHE A 5 -51.20 33.44 -7.55
CA PHE A 5 -50.09 32.57 -7.92
C PHE A 5 -50.46 31.73 -9.15
N ARG A 6 -49.98 32.19 -10.31
CA ARG A 6 -49.68 31.34 -11.45
C ARG A 6 -48.40 30.56 -11.12
N PRO A 7 -48.36 29.23 -11.25
CA PRO A 7 -47.10 28.56 -11.51
C PRO A 7 -46.90 28.45 -13.02
N GLU A 8 -45.89 29.18 -13.47
CA GLU A 8 -45.34 29.15 -14.81
C GLU A 8 -44.90 27.75 -15.22
N THR A 9 -45.03 27.52 -16.52
CA THR A 9 -44.44 26.43 -17.31
C THR A 9 -43.03 26.05 -16.87
N TYR A 10 -42.87 24.81 -16.39
CA TYR A 10 -41.57 24.16 -16.24
C TYR A 10 -41.00 23.87 -17.64
N VAL A 11 -39.97 24.62 -18.02
CA VAL A 11 -39.16 24.35 -19.20
C VAL A 11 -38.05 23.37 -18.78
N PRO A 12 -37.87 22.23 -19.46
CA PRO A 12 -36.87 21.24 -19.07
C PRO A 12 -35.45 21.77 -19.27
N GLY A 13 -34.79 22.09 -18.17
CA GLY A 13 -33.35 22.36 -18.13
C GLY A 13 -32.55 21.07 -18.37
N THR A 14 -31.68 21.14 -19.36
CA THR A 14 -30.70 20.15 -19.81
C THR A 14 -30.02 19.39 -18.66
N LEU A 15 -30.44 18.15 -18.41
CA LEU A 15 -29.57 17.15 -17.79
C LEU A 15 -28.47 16.84 -18.79
N GLU A 16 -27.33 17.50 -18.61
CA GLU A 16 -26.09 17.15 -19.27
C GLU A 16 -25.89 15.64 -19.14
N LYS A 17 -25.78 15.00 -20.31
CA LYS A 17 -25.36 13.60 -20.43
C LYS A 17 -24.14 13.42 -19.54
N CYS A 18 -24.30 12.69 -18.43
CA CYS A 18 -23.20 11.98 -17.80
C CYS A 18 -22.55 11.14 -18.90
N LYS A 19 -21.46 11.66 -19.47
CA LYS A 19 -20.58 10.87 -20.33
C LYS A 19 -20.18 9.65 -19.50
N PRO A 20 -20.33 8.42 -20.01
CA PRO A 20 -19.83 7.27 -19.29
C PRO A 20 -18.34 7.48 -19.06
N LEU A 21 -17.92 7.54 -17.78
CA LEU A 21 -16.51 7.44 -17.45
C LEU A 21 -16.00 6.18 -18.16
N ARG A 22 -14.96 6.37 -18.99
CA ARG A 22 -14.24 5.28 -19.63
C ARG A 22 -13.82 4.28 -18.55
N ARG A 23 -14.57 3.20 -18.40
CA ARG A 23 -14.08 1.96 -17.77
C ARG A 23 -12.96 1.44 -18.66
N LYS A 24 -11.73 1.82 -18.32
CA LYS A 24 -10.51 1.18 -18.81
C LYS A 24 -9.82 0.46 -17.66
N ASP A 25 -10.59 -0.23 -16.85
CA ASP A 25 -10.10 -1.26 -15.94
C ASP A 25 -10.91 -2.52 -16.20
N ALA A 26 -10.85 -2.97 -17.45
CA ALA A 26 -11.11 -4.35 -17.83
C ALA A 26 -9.91 -5.19 -17.35
N GLY A 27 -9.80 -5.36 -16.04
CA GLY A 27 -8.92 -6.34 -15.39
C GLY A 27 -9.77 -7.47 -14.81
N GLU A 28 -10.74 -7.97 -15.58
CA GLU A 28 -11.62 -9.04 -15.16
C GLU A 28 -10.97 -10.40 -15.48
N LEU A 29 -10.52 -11.06 -14.40
CA LEU A 29 -10.70 -12.49 -14.12
C LEU A 29 -10.16 -13.48 -15.16
N LEU A 30 -8.92 -13.96 -14.93
CA LEU A 30 -8.51 -15.37 -14.82
C LEU A 30 -6.97 -15.44 -14.83
N GLY A 31 -6.35 -15.26 -13.66
CA GLY A 31 -4.91 -15.46 -13.50
C GLY A 31 -4.35 -14.70 -12.31
N LEU A 32 -4.09 -15.41 -11.21
CA LEU A 32 -3.40 -14.96 -10.01
C LEU A 32 -1.99 -14.44 -10.33
N ARG A 33 -1.88 -13.23 -10.85
CA ARG A 33 -0.65 -12.44 -10.84
C ARG A 33 -0.95 -11.15 -10.10
N SER A 34 -0.42 -11.02 -8.88
CA SER A 34 -0.27 -9.71 -8.24
C SER A 34 0.57 -8.88 -9.18
N ASN A 35 -0.08 -8.09 -10.02
CA ASN A 35 0.56 -7.20 -10.96
C ASN A 35 0.89 -5.88 -10.24
N MET A 36 1.38 -5.99 -9.00
CA MET A 36 1.75 -4.88 -8.14
C MET A 36 3.19 -4.52 -8.47
N THR A 37 3.39 -3.30 -8.94
CA THR A 37 4.74 -2.78 -9.22
C THR A 37 5.41 -2.31 -7.93
N ILE A 38 6.74 -2.27 -7.93
CA ILE A 38 7.49 -1.74 -6.79
C ILE A 38 7.17 -0.27 -6.52
N ASP A 39 6.91 0.53 -7.55
CA ASP A 39 6.58 1.96 -7.41
C ASP A 39 5.22 2.16 -6.74
N GLU A 40 4.21 1.36 -7.12
CA GLU A 40 2.90 1.38 -6.45
C GLU A 40 3.02 0.94 -4.99
N LEU A 41 3.77 -0.13 -4.74
CA LEU A 41 4.01 -0.61 -3.38
C LEU A 41 4.77 0.43 -2.56
N HIS A 42 5.81 1.04 -3.12
CA HIS A 42 6.58 2.08 -2.47
C HIS A 42 5.71 3.28 -2.11
N SER A 43 4.92 3.78 -3.06
CA SER A 43 4.00 4.89 -2.83
C SER A 43 3.01 4.59 -1.71
N PHE A 44 2.44 3.38 -1.70
CA PHE A 44 1.55 2.93 -0.63
C PHE A 44 2.25 2.89 0.74
N LEU A 45 3.40 2.20 0.84
CA LEU A 45 4.12 2.04 2.10
C LEU A 45 4.63 3.38 2.67
N SER A 46 5.16 4.24 1.80
CA SER A 46 5.65 5.57 2.19
C SER A 46 4.51 6.49 2.61
N SER A 47 3.38 6.49 1.90
CA SER A 47 2.26 7.40 2.21
C SER A 47 1.41 6.96 3.40
N THR A 48 1.22 5.66 3.59
CA THR A 48 0.37 5.12 4.66
C THR A 48 1.12 4.95 5.98
N PHE A 49 2.40 4.56 5.93
CA PHE A 49 3.16 4.13 7.11
C PHE A 49 4.47 4.89 7.34
N ASP A 50 4.79 5.88 6.50
CA ASP A 50 6.06 6.62 6.58
C ASP A 50 7.28 5.69 6.49
N LEU A 51 7.16 4.58 5.74
CA LEU A 51 8.27 3.67 5.55
C LEU A 51 9.27 4.25 4.55
N VAL A 52 10.54 4.21 4.91
CA VAL A 52 11.65 4.69 4.09
C VAL A 52 12.50 3.52 3.60
N THR A 53 13.07 3.64 2.41
CA THR A 53 14.05 2.68 1.89
C THR A 53 15.47 3.13 2.20
N ASP A 54 16.40 2.18 2.22
CA ASP A 54 17.82 2.53 2.32
C ASP A 54 18.30 3.17 1.00
N PRO A 55 18.84 4.40 1.03
CA PRO A 55 19.25 5.13 -0.18
C PRO A 55 20.49 4.53 -0.88
N VAL A 56 21.23 3.67 -0.19
CA VAL A 56 22.39 2.95 -0.70
C VAL A 56 21.98 1.63 -1.36
N GLU A 57 20.79 1.11 -1.04
CA GLU A 57 20.28 -0.12 -1.63
C GLU A 57 20.03 0.07 -3.13
N ARG A 58 20.70 -0.74 -3.94
CA ARG A 58 20.60 -0.73 -5.40
C ARG A 58 20.28 -2.13 -5.88
N GLY A 59 19.28 -2.28 -6.73
CA GLY A 59 19.01 -3.52 -7.45
C GLY A 59 17.54 -3.93 -7.42
N SER A 60 17.32 -5.23 -7.52
CA SER A 60 15.99 -5.82 -7.64
C SER A 60 15.36 -6.13 -6.28
N ALA A 61 15.79 -5.50 -5.19
CA ALA A 61 15.19 -5.66 -3.87
C ALA A 61 15.18 -4.32 -3.15
N HIS A 62 14.18 -4.16 -2.27
CA HIS A 62 13.95 -2.95 -1.47
C HIS A 62 13.62 -3.31 -0.03
N THR A 63 14.46 -2.91 0.91
CA THR A 63 14.23 -2.99 2.35
C THR A 63 13.56 -1.72 2.86
N TYR A 64 12.47 -1.87 3.62
CA TYR A 64 11.69 -0.77 4.17
C TYR A 64 11.85 -0.68 5.69
N PHE A 65 12.07 0.53 6.18
CA PHE A 65 12.32 0.87 7.57
C PHE A 65 11.30 1.89 8.07
N LEU A 66 10.91 1.78 9.34
CA LEU A 66 10.00 2.73 9.97
C LEU A 66 10.75 4.00 10.40
N GLY A 67 10.46 5.13 9.74
CA GLY A 67 10.96 6.47 10.06
C GLY A 67 12.45 6.71 9.76
N ASN A 68 13.35 5.89 10.30
CA ASN A 68 14.78 6.00 10.07
C ASN A 68 15.42 4.63 9.79
N VAL A 69 16.50 4.61 9.00
CA VAL A 69 17.20 3.37 8.65
C VAL A 69 18.10 2.95 9.82
N VAL A 70 17.68 1.92 10.57
CA VAL A 70 18.48 1.28 11.61
C VAL A 70 18.55 -0.21 11.33
N TRP A 71 19.76 -0.67 11.05
CA TRP A 71 20.07 -2.08 10.83
C TRP A 71 21.16 -2.53 11.81
N HIS A 72 20.76 -2.93 13.01
CA HIS A 72 21.66 -3.45 14.04
C HIS A 72 21.13 -4.76 14.65
N PRO A 73 21.97 -5.73 15.01
CA PRO A 73 21.52 -7.00 15.61
C PRO A 73 20.69 -6.83 16.89
N SER A 74 21.01 -5.80 17.68
CA SER A 74 20.30 -5.50 18.94
C SER A 74 19.07 -4.61 18.76
N ALA A 75 18.91 -3.94 17.62
CA ALA A 75 17.78 -3.05 17.36
C ALA A 75 17.64 -2.81 15.85
N THR A 76 16.43 -2.98 15.31
CA THR A 76 16.15 -2.63 13.92
C THR A 76 14.83 -1.90 13.82
N THR A 77 14.74 -1.00 12.85
CA THR A 77 13.50 -0.38 12.37
C THR A 77 12.99 -1.03 11.10
N ARG A 78 13.60 -2.12 10.65
CA ARG A 78 13.22 -2.84 9.44
C ARG A 78 11.86 -3.49 9.61
N ILE A 79 10.93 -3.20 8.70
CA ILE A 79 9.57 -3.75 8.73
C ILE A 79 9.44 -4.88 7.71
N LEU A 80 9.88 -4.64 6.48
CA LEU A 80 9.73 -5.61 5.41
C LEU A 80 10.82 -5.48 4.36
N HIS A 81 11.03 -6.57 3.62
CA HIS A 81 11.93 -6.66 2.48
C HIS A 81 11.15 -7.16 1.27
N VAL A 82 11.24 -6.43 0.16
CA VAL A 82 10.54 -6.72 -1.08
C VAL A 82 11.54 -7.14 -2.14
N GLY A 83 11.34 -8.32 -2.73
CA GLY A 83 12.06 -8.72 -3.93
C GLY A 83 11.25 -8.39 -5.18
N CYS A 84 11.91 -7.83 -6.17
CA CYS A 84 11.36 -7.47 -7.47
C CYS A 84 11.81 -8.48 -8.53
N GLY A 85 10.89 -8.88 -9.40
CA GLY A 85 11.15 -9.71 -10.57
C GLY A 85 11.29 -8.87 -11.84
N VAL A 86 11.02 -9.51 -12.98
CA VAL A 86 11.04 -8.87 -14.30
C VAL A 86 10.06 -7.70 -14.34
N ASN A 87 10.45 -6.60 -14.99
CA ASN A 87 9.65 -5.38 -15.13
C ASN A 87 9.25 -4.73 -13.80
N ASN A 88 10.11 -4.81 -12.77
CA ASN A 88 9.87 -4.19 -11.46
C ASN A 88 8.59 -4.68 -10.75
N GLN A 89 8.09 -5.86 -11.13
CA GLN A 89 6.95 -6.50 -10.48
C GLN A 89 7.37 -7.08 -9.13
N VAL A 90 6.53 -6.92 -8.12
CA VAL A 90 6.78 -7.52 -6.80
C VAL A 90 6.72 -9.04 -6.94
N SER A 91 7.85 -9.70 -6.64
CA SER A 91 7.97 -11.16 -6.70
C SER A 91 7.70 -11.82 -5.34
N HIS A 92 8.10 -11.16 -4.26
CA HIS A 92 7.87 -11.63 -2.90
C HIS A 92 8.01 -10.48 -1.90
N ILE A 93 7.30 -10.59 -0.78
CA ILE A 93 7.40 -9.68 0.35
C ILE A 93 7.73 -10.53 1.59
N LYS A 94 8.77 -10.14 2.32
CA LYS A 94 9.18 -10.75 3.58
C LYS A 94 8.97 -9.76 4.71
N LEU A 95 8.22 -10.13 5.73
CA LEU A 95 8.10 -9.38 6.97
C LEU A 95 9.31 -9.70 7.85
N CYS A 96 9.90 -8.67 8.43
CA CYS A 96 11.10 -8.78 9.25
C CYS A 96 10.73 -8.80 10.73
N VAL A 97 10.29 -9.97 11.20
CA VAL A 97 9.73 -10.20 12.54
C VAL A 97 10.74 -9.95 13.67
N SER A 98 12.05 -9.94 13.35
CA SER A 98 13.08 -9.48 14.27
C SER A 98 14.28 -8.82 13.56
N SER A 99 15.22 -8.31 14.36
CA SER A 99 16.52 -7.81 13.89
C SER A 99 17.36 -8.88 13.22
N ASP A 100 17.14 -10.15 13.55
CA ASP A 100 17.76 -11.29 12.88
C ASP A 100 17.13 -11.48 11.48
N ASN A 101 17.97 -11.49 10.44
CA ASN A 101 17.52 -11.70 9.07
C ASN A 101 16.97 -13.11 8.82
N ASN A 102 17.27 -14.07 9.71
CA ASN A 102 16.78 -15.43 9.63
C ASN A 102 15.33 -15.58 10.11
N ASN A 103 14.82 -14.62 10.89
CA ASN A 103 13.44 -14.65 11.37
C ASN A 103 12.56 -13.75 10.50
N SER A 104 12.15 -14.28 9.35
CA SER A 104 11.27 -13.59 8.42
C SER A 104 10.08 -14.45 8.00
N VAL A 105 8.94 -13.79 7.77
CA VAL A 105 7.71 -14.45 7.32
C VAL A 105 7.35 -13.95 5.94
N PHE A 106 7.07 -14.85 5.02
CA PHE A 106 6.65 -14.48 3.67
C PHE A 106 5.17 -14.15 3.64
N VAL A 107 4.85 -12.99 3.05
CA VAL A 107 3.47 -12.66 2.68
C VAL A 107 3.07 -13.53 1.49
N ARG A 108 1.88 -14.13 1.57
CA ARG A 108 1.34 -14.93 0.46
C ARG A 108 0.86 -13.99 -0.64
N LEU A 109 1.40 -14.17 -1.84
CA LEU A 109 0.96 -13.46 -3.03
C LEU A 109 0.02 -14.35 -3.87
N PRO A 110 -1.00 -13.78 -4.55
CA PRO A 110 -1.31 -12.35 -4.57
C PRO A 110 -1.98 -11.86 -3.28
N VAL A 111 -1.69 -10.60 -2.91
CA VAL A 111 -2.28 -9.94 -1.74
C VAL A 111 -3.03 -8.69 -2.17
N THR A 112 -4.18 -8.40 -1.55
CA THR A 112 -4.90 -7.15 -1.78
C THR A 112 -4.32 -6.00 -0.95
N TRP A 113 -4.56 -4.76 -1.34
CA TRP A 113 -4.08 -3.59 -0.59
C TRP A 113 -4.56 -3.55 0.86
N PRO A 114 -5.85 -3.79 1.20
CA PRO A 114 -6.30 -3.79 2.59
C PRO A 114 -5.68 -4.91 3.43
N GLU A 115 -5.48 -6.10 2.84
CA GLU A 115 -4.78 -7.19 3.53
C GLU A 115 -3.32 -6.83 3.79
N LEU A 116 -2.64 -6.24 2.80
CA LEU A 116 -1.27 -5.79 2.97
C LEU A 116 -1.15 -4.69 4.03
N GLU A 117 -2.08 -3.73 4.04
CA GLU A 117 -2.16 -2.69 5.07
C GLU A 117 -2.21 -3.30 6.47
N GLN A 118 -3.12 -4.25 6.67
CA GLN A 118 -3.30 -4.88 7.97
C GLN A 118 -2.07 -5.70 8.39
N ILE A 119 -1.45 -6.40 7.43
CA ILE A 119 -0.21 -7.15 7.68
C ILE A 119 0.91 -6.22 8.12
N VAL A 120 1.12 -5.09 7.43
CA VAL A 120 2.18 -4.13 7.74
C VAL A 120 1.91 -3.41 9.06
N ALA A 121 0.67 -3.01 9.32
CA ALA A 121 0.27 -2.38 10.59
C ALA A 121 0.52 -3.29 11.80
N ASN A 122 0.24 -4.59 11.65
CA ASN A 122 0.52 -5.59 12.68
C ASN A 122 2.03 -5.71 12.94
N GLU A 123 2.85 -5.77 11.89
CA GLU A 123 4.31 -5.85 12.02
C GLU A 123 4.89 -4.61 12.71
N ILE A 124 4.45 -3.41 12.32
CA ILE A 124 4.85 -2.16 12.99
C ILE A 124 4.48 -2.18 14.47
N SER A 125 3.29 -2.67 14.82
CA SER A 125 2.84 -2.76 16.21
C SER A 125 3.69 -3.74 17.02
N LEU A 126 4.06 -4.88 16.44
CA LEU A 126 4.95 -5.86 17.07
C LEU A 126 6.36 -5.29 17.28
N GLN A 127 6.90 -4.59 16.28
CA GLN A 127 8.20 -3.93 16.41
C GLN A 127 8.19 -2.84 17.49
N ALA A 128 7.14 -2.02 17.56
CA ALA A 128 6.97 -1.02 18.61
C ALA A 128 6.89 -1.65 20.01
N GLY A 129 6.14 -2.75 20.15
CA GLY A 129 6.06 -3.52 21.40
C GLY A 129 7.42 -4.10 21.83
N ASN A 130 8.16 -4.69 20.91
CA ASN A 130 9.50 -5.25 21.18
C ASN A 130 10.50 -4.18 21.62
N ARG A 131 10.41 -2.96 21.07
CA ARG A 131 11.26 -1.84 21.46
C ARG A 131 11.01 -1.39 22.90
N LEU A 132 9.74 -1.39 23.35
CA LEU A 132 9.37 -1.02 24.72
C LEU A 132 9.78 -2.06 25.76
N LEU A 133 9.89 -3.33 25.37
CA LEU A 133 10.33 -4.41 26.25
C LEU A 133 11.86 -4.52 26.36
N SER A 134 12.60 -3.83 25.49
CA SER A 134 14.07 -3.88 25.43
C SER A 134 14.77 -2.68 26.09
N THR A 135 14.02 -1.72 26.64
CA THR A 135 14.52 -0.59 27.45
C THR A 135 14.49 -0.91 28.93
#